data_AF-A0A8X6JY37-F1
#
_entry.id   AF-A0A8X6JY37-F1
#
_cell.length_a   1.000
_cell.length_b   1.000
_cell.length_c   1.000
_cell.angle_alpha   90.00
_cell.angle_beta   90.00
_cell.angle_gamma   90.00
#
_symmetry.space_group_name_H-M   'P 1'
#
loop_
_entity.id
_entity.type
_entity.pdbx_description
1 polymer ?
#
loop_
_entity_poly.entity_id
_entity_poly.type
_entity_poly.pdbx_seq_one_letter_code
_entity_poly.pdbx_strand_id
1 'polypeptide(L)'
;MESRSVFKLARWPGALEQAMMDALVMDSVDFVKLMLENGVSMHKFLSIPRLEDLYNSRTGPNNTLQYLVRDVRKNIPRLYRYTLYDIGLIIEKLMGGAYRSSYCRRKFRHLYNNVMRKIIAVSATPTLSQTINTNAINSPCETACLRDLRFNYPFNELLLWAVLTNRQKMALFMWQNGEEAIVKALVACKLYKAMAQEAAQDDMEADVCEEMRNNAREFENLALDLLDYCYRSDVHISLQLLTYELQNWSKHTCLGIAVAAKHSAFLAHTASQMLVADLWMGGLRTRKHTNLKVILGLLFPVTIMYLEFRSREELQLMPQTEEEHNLEMAEMDEEVEGTGEKEKMVRQTPRPIRGEQRDSYVTIRSGSICNSSTRINKIENGKIFPFDISLESDKDRMKNKRKNLKLGKKIYEFYGAPITKFWGHTMAYAVFLVLFTFVVLVRMGHQMSWQEAYVTSYICTLGLEKIREIVASEPVNFAQKLAVWVEKKWNPCDLAVIIFFLVGMSLRLNPATQDYGRVIYCLDIMYWYIRSLDFLSVNKYLGPYVTMIGKMVIDMIYFVVLLLVVLMSYGVARQGILNPDEEPSWVLVKSIFYMPYFMLYGEVFADRID
;
A
#
# COMPACT_ATOMS: atom_id res chain seq x y z
N MET A 1 5.89 5.83 47.60
CA MET A 1 7.18 6.49 47.89
C MET A 1 8.35 5.51 48.06
N GLU A 2 8.10 4.20 48.22
CA GLU A 2 9.15 3.18 48.45
C GLU A 2 9.86 2.66 47.19
N SER A 3 9.36 2.91 45.97
CA SER A 3 10.03 2.47 44.73
C SER A 3 11.25 3.32 44.35
N ARG A 4 11.34 4.56 44.83
CA ARG A 4 12.45 5.48 44.52
C ARG A 4 13.70 5.27 45.38
N SER A 5 13.61 4.54 46.49
CA SER A 5 14.74 4.31 47.40
C SER A 5 15.67 3.17 46.96
N VAL A 6 15.16 2.19 46.19
CA VAL A 6 15.95 1.03 45.73
C VAL A 6 16.99 1.41 44.66
N PHE A 7 16.71 2.43 43.84
CA PHE A 7 17.57 2.79 42.69
C PHE A 7 18.71 3.77 43.01
N LYS A 8 18.75 4.38 44.21
CA LYS A 8 19.71 5.46 44.51
C LYS A 8 21.12 5.01 44.91
N LEU A 9 21.40 3.72 45.10
CA LEU A 9 22.64 3.31 45.78
C LEU A 9 23.42 2.11 45.21
N ALA A 10 23.05 1.54 44.06
CA ALA A 10 23.79 0.38 43.54
C ALA A 10 23.99 0.41 42.01
N ARG A 11 25.22 0.11 41.58
CA ARG A 11 25.56 -0.19 40.18
C ARG A 11 25.12 -1.63 39.90
N TRP A 12 24.10 -1.80 39.06
CA TRP A 12 23.53 -3.12 38.71
C TRP A 12 23.81 -3.54 37.26
N PRO A 13 25.06 -3.89 36.86
CA PRO A 13 25.26 -4.51 35.56
C PRO A 13 24.75 -5.97 35.61
N GLY A 14 23.71 -6.28 34.83
CA GLY A 14 23.15 -7.64 34.66
C GLY A 14 21.81 -7.89 35.38
N ALA A 15 21.71 -7.58 36.68
CA ALA A 15 20.46 -7.77 37.44
C ALA A 15 19.29 -6.91 36.92
N LEU A 16 19.62 -5.73 36.40
CA LEU A 16 18.66 -4.79 35.82
C LEU A 16 18.07 -5.31 34.50
N GLU A 17 18.82 -6.10 33.73
CA GLU A 17 18.34 -6.71 32.49
C GLU A 17 17.37 -7.86 32.80
N GLN A 18 17.64 -8.67 33.83
CA GLN A 18 16.70 -9.71 34.24
C GLN A 18 15.39 -9.13 34.77
N ALA A 19 15.47 -8.11 35.63
CA ALA A 19 14.28 -7.40 36.11
C ALA A 19 13.48 -6.73 34.97
N MET A 20 14.15 -6.27 33.91
CA MET A 20 13.47 -5.76 32.70
C MET A 20 12.74 -6.89 31.94
N MET A 21 13.35 -8.07 31.79
CA MET A 21 12.66 -9.23 31.20
C MET A 21 11.41 -9.61 32.00
N ASP A 22 11.53 -9.69 33.33
CA ASP A 22 10.42 -10.05 34.20
C ASP A 22 9.29 -9.01 34.14
N ALA A 23 9.63 -7.72 34.12
CA ALA A 23 8.66 -6.63 33.98
C ALA A 23 7.90 -6.66 32.64
N LEU A 24 8.58 -6.98 31.54
CA LEU A 24 7.95 -7.16 30.23
C LEU A 24 7.01 -8.37 30.24
N VAL A 25 7.47 -9.51 30.75
CA VAL A 25 6.67 -10.74 30.82
C VAL A 25 5.40 -10.55 31.66
N MET A 26 5.49 -9.84 32.79
CA MET A 26 4.35 -9.53 33.67
C MET A 26 3.46 -8.36 33.20
N ASP A 27 3.67 -7.82 32.00
CA ASP A 27 2.91 -6.69 31.43
C ASP A 27 2.88 -5.42 32.32
N SER A 28 3.96 -5.21 33.09
CA SER A 28 4.05 -4.12 34.06
C SER A 28 4.67 -2.86 33.46
N VAL A 29 3.87 -2.09 32.72
CA VAL A 29 4.31 -0.89 31.98
C VAL A 29 5.02 0.15 32.87
N ASP A 30 4.51 0.40 34.08
CA ASP A 30 5.09 1.39 34.99
C ASP A 30 6.50 1.00 35.46
N PHE A 31 6.74 -0.29 35.68
CA PHE A 31 8.06 -0.80 36.01
C PHE A 31 9.01 -0.71 34.81
N VAL A 32 8.54 -1.04 33.60
CA VAL A 32 9.34 -0.88 32.37
C VAL A 32 9.73 0.59 32.18
N LYS A 33 8.80 1.52 32.38
CA LYS A 33 9.06 2.97 32.31
C LYS A 33 10.12 3.40 33.33
N LEU A 34 9.97 2.99 34.59
CA LEU A 34 10.94 3.29 35.65
C LEU A 34 12.34 2.75 35.31
N MET A 35 12.41 1.56 34.71
CA MET A 35 13.69 0.92 34.36
C MET A 35 14.37 1.62 33.17
N LEU A 36 13.60 2.11 32.20
CA LEU A 36 14.12 2.94 31.12
C LEU A 36 14.63 4.30 31.62
N GLU A 37 13.90 4.94 32.53
CA GLU A 37 14.32 6.20 33.18
C GLU A 37 15.61 6.03 33.99
N ASN A 38 15.82 4.85 34.59
CA ASN A 38 17.02 4.53 35.39
C ASN A 38 18.21 4.02 34.56
N GLY A 39 18.17 4.14 33.22
CA GLY A 39 19.33 3.93 32.35
C GLY A 39 19.44 2.57 31.67
N VAL A 40 18.38 1.74 31.65
CA VAL A 40 18.34 0.56 30.78
C VAL A 40 18.22 1.00 29.31
N SER A 41 19.23 0.68 28.50
CA SER A 41 19.17 0.94 27.06
C SER A 41 18.54 -0.25 26.34
N MET A 42 17.40 -0.05 25.67
CA MET A 42 16.72 -1.10 24.90
C MET A 42 17.60 -1.70 23.78
N HIS A 43 18.49 -0.89 23.17
CA HIS A 43 19.42 -1.36 22.14
C HIS A 43 20.49 -2.33 22.67
N LYS A 44 20.84 -2.23 23.96
CA LYS A 44 21.76 -3.17 24.61
C LYS A 44 21.02 -4.39 25.16
N PHE A 45 19.78 -4.17 25.59
CA PHE A 45 18.94 -5.18 26.22
C PHE A 45 18.37 -6.20 25.23
N LEU A 46 17.81 -5.76 24.10
CA LEU A 46 17.05 -6.65 23.21
C LEU A 46 17.97 -7.44 22.28
N SER A 47 18.05 -8.75 22.55
CA SER A 47 18.75 -9.73 21.72
C SER A 47 17.78 -10.74 21.12
N ILE A 48 18.19 -11.43 20.05
CA ILE A 48 17.42 -12.49 19.39
C ILE A 48 16.85 -13.53 20.39
N PRO A 49 17.65 -14.17 21.27
CA PRO A 49 17.10 -15.19 22.19
C PRO A 49 16.11 -14.61 23.21
N ARG A 50 16.35 -13.38 23.70
CA ARG A 50 15.43 -12.71 24.63
C ARG A 50 14.07 -12.45 23.98
N LEU A 51 14.05 -12.02 22.72
CA LEU A 51 12.80 -11.81 22.00
C LEU A 51 12.04 -13.14 21.80
N GLU A 52 12.74 -14.24 21.52
CA GLU A 52 12.11 -15.56 21.48
C GLU A 52 11.57 -16.01 22.83
N ASP A 53 12.30 -15.76 23.91
CA ASP A 53 11.80 -16.05 25.26
C ASP A 53 10.51 -15.26 25.56
N LEU A 54 10.42 -13.99 25.13
CA LEU A 54 9.21 -13.17 25.28
C LEU A 54 8.01 -13.75 24.51
N TYR A 55 8.18 -14.18 23.25
CA TYR A 55 7.11 -14.81 22.47
C TYR A 55 6.67 -16.18 23.03
N ASN A 56 7.57 -16.89 23.72
CA ASN A 56 7.30 -18.20 24.31
C ASN A 56 6.88 -18.14 25.78
N SER A 57 6.79 -16.94 26.37
CA SER A 57 6.33 -16.76 27.74
C SER A 57 4.85 -17.18 27.86
N ARG A 58 4.56 -18.02 28.87
CA ARG A 58 3.18 -18.50 29.16
C ARG A 58 2.47 -17.64 30.19
N THR A 59 3.20 -16.70 30.78
CA THR A 59 2.74 -15.78 31.81
C THR A 59 2.33 -14.46 31.14
N GLY A 60 1.06 -14.11 31.22
CA GLY A 60 0.49 -12.94 30.57
C GLY A 60 -1.02 -13.07 30.30
N PRO A 61 -1.62 -12.10 29.59
CA PRO A 61 -3.02 -12.16 29.17
C PRO A 61 -3.27 -13.30 28.17
N ASN A 62 -4.54 -13.58 27.87
CA ASN A 62 -4.92 -14.63 26.91
C ASN A 62 -4.31 -14.33 25.52
N ASN A 63 -3.35 -15.14 25.11
CA ASN A 63 -2.61 -14.95 23.85
C ASN A 63 -3.30 -15.69 22.70
N THR A 64 -3.60 -14.97 21.62
CA THR A 64 -4.13 -15.57 20.37
C THR A 64 -3.04 -16.19 19.48
N LEU A 65 -1.77 -15.98 19.83
CA LEU A 65 -0.61 -16.43 19.06
C LEU A 65 -0.63 -17.94 18.79
N GLN A 66 -1.11 -18.76 19.73
CA GLN A 66 -1.14 -20.22 19.55
C GLN A 66 -2.02 -20.65 18.37
N TYR A 67 -3.14 -19.95 18.13
CA TYR A 67 -4.04 -20.21 17.02
C TYR A 67 -3.40 -19.76 15.69
N LEU A 68 -2.84 -18.55 15.67
CA LEU A 68 -2.16 -18.00 14.50
C LEU A 68 -1.00 -18.86 14.00
N VAL A 69 -0.24 -19.50 14.91
CA VAL A 69 0.87 -20.38 14.53
C VAL A 69 0.35 -21.67 13.88
N ARG A 70 -0.80 -22.22 14.32
CA ARG A 70 -1.38 -23.45 13.74
C ARG A 70 -1.74 -23.29 12.28
N ASP A 71 -2.17 -22.09 11.87
CA ASP A 71 -2.52 -21.81 10.48
C ASP A 71 -1.31 -21.83 9.56
N VAL A 72 -0.19 -21.30 10.04
CA VAL A 72 1.07 -21.23 9.30
C VAL A 72 1.74 -22.61 9.27
N ARG A 73 1.61 -23.37 10.36
CA ARG A 73 2.26 -24.68 10.53
C ARG A 73 1.25 -25.69 11.03
N LYS A 74 0.74 -26.52 10.12
CA LYS A 74 -0.35 -27.48 10.41
C LYS A 74 0.02 -28.61 11.39
N ASN A 75 1.31 -28.97 11.50
CA ASN A 75 1.77 -30.13 12.29
C ASN A 75 2.73 -29.73 13.42
N ILE A 76 2.22 -29.16 14.51
CA ILE A 76 3.05 -28.67 15.64
C ILE A 76 2.97 -29.62 16.85
N PRO A 77 4.11 -30.04 17.43
CA PRO A 77 4.15 -30.74 18.72
C PRO A 77 3.61 -29.89 19.88
N ARG A 78 3.03 -30.51 20.91
CA ARG A 78 2.42 -29.81 22.08
C ARG A 78 3.40 -28.93 22.90
N LEU A 79 4.72 -29.16 22.80
CA LEU A 79 5.77 -28.36 23.46
C LEU A 79 6.72 -27.69 22.46
N TYR A 80 6.22 -27.30 21.29
CA TYR A 80 7.02 -26.56 20.33
C TYR A 80 7.34 -25.14 20.84
N ARG A 81 8.61 -24.73 20.72
CA ARG A 81 9.06 -23.36 20.99
C ARG A 81 9.01 -22.57 19.68
N TYR A 82 8.24 -21.49 19.66
CA TYR A 82 8.07 -20.62 18.50
C TYR A 82 9.40 -19.95 18.16
N THR A 83 9.82 -20.06 16.89
CA THR A 83 11.01 -19.38 16.39
C THR A 83 10.64 -18.02 15.80
N LEU A 84 11.57 -17.06 15.75
CA LEU A 84 11.30 -15.77 15.08
C LEU A 84 10.95 -15.93 13.59
N TYR A 85 11.37 -17.02 12.96
CA TYR A 85 10.96 -17.31 11.59
C TYR A 85 9.46 -17.62 11.50
N ASP A 86 8.92 -18.39 12.44
CA ASP A 86 7.47 -18.68 12.50
C ASP A 86 6.68 -17.40 12.76
N ILE A 87 7.16 -16.53 13.66
CA ILE A 87 6.57 -15.20 13.89
C ILE A 87 6.61 -14.35 12.62
N GLY A 88 7.71 -14.41 11.86
CA GLY A 88 7.85 -13.72 10.59
C GLY A 88 6.81 -14.14 9.56
N LEU A 89 6.49 -15.43 9.50
CA LEU A 89 5.45 -15.97 8.61
C LEU A 89 4.05 -15.53 9.04
N ILE A 90 3.78 -15.45 10.35
CA ILE A 90 2.51 -14.93 10.89
C ILE A 90 2.35 -13.46 10.50
N ILE A 91 3.39 -12.64 10.67
CA ILE A 91 3.36 -11.23 10.27
C ILE A 91 3.13 -11.09 8.76
N GLU A 92 3.79 -11.91 7.93
CA GLU A 92 3.57 -11.91 6.48
C GLU A 92 2.12 -12.30 6.11
N LYS A 93 1.52 -13.28 6.81
CA LYS A 93 0.10 -13.64 6.65
C LYS A 93 -0.83 -12.48 7.03
N LEU A 94 -0.64 -11.89 8.22
CA LEU A 94 -1.52 -10.85 8.76
C LEU A 94 -1.42 -9.52 8.03
N MET A 95 -0.22 -9.12 7.60
CA MET A 95 -0.03 -7.88 6.83
C MET A 95 -0.56 -8.03 5.39
N GLY A 96 -0.37 -9.19 4.75
CA GLY A 96 -0.76 -9.44 3.36
C GLY A 96 0.01 -8.58 2.36
N GLY A 97 -0.46 -8.51 1.10
CA GLY A 97 -0.01 -7.50 0.12
C GLY A 97 1.50 -7.48 -0.16
N ALA A 98 2.09 -8.65 -0.47
CA ALA A 98 3.53 -8.84 -0.72
C ALA A 98 4.49 -8.37 0.39
N TYR A 99 3.98 -8.07 1.59
CA TYR A 99 4.80 -7.71 2.74
C TYR A 99 5.78 -8.83 3.08
N ARG A 100 7.06 -8.47 3.24
CA ARG A 100 8.15 -9.36 3.62
C ARG A 100 8.71 -8.97 4.97
N SER A 101 8.51 -9.81 5.98
CA SER A 101 9.05 -9.55 7.31
C SER A 101 10.59 -9.57 7.30
N SER A 102 11.20 -8.80 8.20
CA SER A 102 12.66 -8.81 8.40
C SER A 102 13.17 -10.23 8.74
N TYR A 103 12.38 -10.99 9.52
CA TYR A 103 12.71 -12.34 9.97
C TYR A 103 12.73 -13.39 8.85
N CYS A 104 11.90 -13.23 7.82
CA CYS A 104 11.85 -14.15 6.68
C CYS A 104 12.96 -13.92 5.64
N ARG A 105 13.73 -12.83 5.75
CA ARG A 105 14.80 -12.52 4.79
C ARG A 105 16.01 -13.45 4.95
N ARG A 106 16.68 -13.75 3.82
CA ARG A 106 17.89 -14.61 3.78
C ARG A 106 18.99 -14.11 4.73
N LYS A 107 19.21 -12.79 4.78
CA LYS A 107 20.21 -12.14 5.66
C LYS A 107 19.96 -12.48 7.14
N PHE A 108 18.71 -12.34 7.59
CA PHE A 108 18.34 -12.65 8.98
C PHE A 108 18.44 -14.15 9.28
N ARG A 109 18.03 -15.02 8.35
CA ARG A 109 18.14 -16.47 8.54
C ARG A 109 19.59 -16.94 8.76
N HIS A 110 20.55 -16.37 8.04
CA HIS A 110 21.97 -16.68 8.25
C HIS A 110 22.45 -16.20 9.62
N LEU A 111 22.08 -14.97 10.01
CA LEU A 111 22.39 -14.43 11.33
C LEU A 111 21.81 -15.31 12.45
N TYR A 112 20.52 -15.61 12.38
CA TYR A 112 19.79 -16.45 13.33
C TYR A 112 20.45 -17.83 13.50
N ASN A 113 20.76 -18.52 12.41
CA ASN A 113 21.41 -19.83 12.47
C ASN A 113 22.80 -19.77 13.12
N ASN A 114 23.58 -18.72 12.83
CA ASN A 114 24.90 -18.53 13.44
C ASN A 114 24.79 -18.30 14.95
N VAL A 115 23.79 -17.53 15.37
CA VAL A 115 23.49 -17.24 16.78
C VAL A 115 23.07 -18.50 17.52
N MET A 116 22.10 -19.23 16.98
CA MET A 116 21.60 -20.44 17.63
C MET A 116 22.65 -21.55 17.70
N ARG A 117 23.49 -21.71 16.66
CA ARG A 117 24.65 -22.62 16.72
C ARG A 117 25.61 -22.25 17.83
N LYS A 118 25.90 -20.97 18.04
CA LYS A 118 26.79 -20.50 19.12
C LYS A 118 26.20 -20.76 20.50
N ILE A 119 24.91 -20.49 20.69
CA ILE A 119 24.22 -20.77 21.96
C ILE A 119 24.22 -22.26 22.28
N ILE A 120 23.93 -23.11 21.28
CA ILE A 120 23.96 -24.56 21.43
C ILE A 120 25.38 -25.05 21.73
N ALA A 121 26.40 -24.52 21.04
CA ALA A 121 27.80 -24.87 21.27
C ALA A 121 28.27 -24.52 22.70
N VAL A 122 27.85 -23.36 23.23
CA VAL A 122 28.13 -22.95 24.61
C VAL A 122 27.39 -23.83 25.63
N SER A 123 26.20 -24.32 25.27
CA SER A 123 25.38 -25.17 26.15
C SER A 123 25.81 -26.64 26.16
N ALA A 124 26.54 -27.09 25.13
CA ALA A 124 26.96 -28.47 24.92
C ALA A 124 28.33 -28.84 25.55
N THR A 125 29.05 -27.89 26.17
CA THR A 125 30.30 -28.17 26.91
C THR A 125 30.02 -28.27 28.42
N PRO A 126 29.97 -29.46 29.05
CA PRO A 126 29.52 -29.61 30.43
C PRO A 126 30.65 -29.50 31.48
N THR A 127 31.90 -29.18 31.12
CA THR A 127 33.04 -29.20 32.06
C THR A 127 33.82 -27.90 32.10
N LEU A 128 33.21 -26.84 32.66
CA LEU A 128 33.91 -25.68 33.25
C LEU A 128 32.92 -24.82 34.05
N SER A 129 32.16 -25.45 34.93
CA SER A 129 31.21 -24.78 35.84
C SER A 129 31.86 -24.14 37.08
N GLN A 130 33.19 -24.06 37.15
CA GLN A 130 33.88 -23.27 38.17
C GLN A 130 35.08 -22.56 37.55
N THR A 131 35.08 -21.23 37.66
CA THR A 131 36.13 -20.26 37.26
C THR A 131 35.89 -19.48 35.96
N ILE A 132 34.79 -18.71 35.91
CA ILE A 132 34.76 -17.48 35.11
C ILE A 132 34.97 -16.32 36.08
N ASN A 133 36.23 -16.06 36.42
CA ASN A 133 36.65 -14.78 36.98
C ASN A 133 36.53 -13.72 35.88
N THR A 134 36.01 -12.57 36.26
CA THR A 134 35.49 -11.46 35.45
C THR A 134 36.52 -10.65 34.63
N ASN A 135 37.72 -11.15 34.34
CA ASN A 135 38.82 -10.33 33.83
C ASN A 135 39.37 -10.69 32.43
N ALA A 136 38.69 -11.51 31.64
CA ALA A 136 39.12 -11.86 30.28
C ALA A 136 38.24 -11.26 29.16
N ILE A 137 37.60 -10.11 29.39
CA ILE A 137 36.85 -9.38 28.36
C ILE A 137 37.77 -8.34 27.73
N ASN A 138 38.72 -8.73 26.87
CA ASN A 138 39.52 -7.80 26.07
C ASN A 138 40.06 -8.45 24.78
N SER A 139 39.19 -9.14 24.03
CA SER A 139 39.47 -9.52 22.63
C SER A 139 38.60 -8.67 21.68
N PRO A 140 39.18 -7.93 20.72
CA PRO A 140 38.41 -7.08 19.80
C PRO A 140 37.45 -7.88 18.89
N CYS A 141 37.70 -9.18 18.72
CA CYS A 141 36.96 -10.05 17.80
C CYS A 141 35.58 -10.47 18.35
N GLU A 142 35.43 -10.61 19.67
CA GLU A 142 34.16 -11.02 20.30
C GLU A 142 33.18 -9.86 20.49
N THR A 143 33.69 -8.64 20.66
CA THR A 143 32.86 -7.41 20.74
C THR A 143 32.15 -7.05 19.43
N ALA A 144 32.70 -7.44 18.29
CA ALA A 144 32.01 -7.31 17.00
C ALA A 144 30.82 -8.29 16.90
N CYS A 145 30.96 -9.48 17.48
CA CYS A 145 29.99 -10.56 17.37
C CYS A 145 28.77 -10.42 18.32
N LEU A 146 28.95 -9.79 19.49
CA LEU A 146 27.86 -9.41 20.38
C LEU A 146 26.98 -8.27 19.85
N ARG A 147 27.49 -7.52 18.87
CA ARG A 147 26.77 -6.44 18.19
C ARG A 147 25.81 -7.00 17.12
N ASP A 148 26.19 -8.10 16.47
CA ASP A 148 25.37 -8.83 15.49
C ASP A 148 24.12 -9.52 16.10
N LEU A 149 24.09 -9.72 17.42
CA LEU A 149 22.97 -10.35 18.14
C LEU A 149 21.77 -9.41 18.40
N ARG A 150 21.91 -8.12 18.07
CA ARG A 150 21.03 -7.04 18.55
C ARG A 150 20.19 -6.48 17.41
N PHE A 151 19.00 -5.99 17.78
CA PHE A 151 18.12 -5.33 16.82
C PHE A 151 18.49 -3.86 16.66
N ASN A 152 18.48 -3.37 15.42
CA ASN A 152 18.67 -1.96 15.10
C ASN A 152 17.53 -1.11 15.66
N TYR A 153 16.30 -1.64 15.65
CA TYR A 153 15.08 -0.96 16.10
C TYR A 153 14.34 -1.77 17.16
N PRO A 154 14.82 -1.79 18.41
CA PRO A 154 14.29 -2.67 19.44
C PRO A 154 12.83 -2.38 19.82
N PHE A 155 12.42 -1.10 19.78
CA PHE A 155 11.04 -0.71 20.06
C PHE A 155 10.05 -1.19 18.99
N ASN A 156 10.49 -1.32 17.73
CA ASN A 156 9.62 -1.84 16.66
C ASN A 156 9.33 -3.33 16.90
N GLU A 157 10.36 -4.09 17.27
CA GLU A 157 10.23 -5.53 17.57
C GLU A 157 9.39 -5.78 18.83
N LEU A 158 9.57 -4.96 19.87
CA LEU A 158 8.77 -5.03 21.09
C LEU A 158 7.32 -4.57 20.87
N LEU A 159 7.08 -3.60 19.99
CA LEU A 159 5.72 -3.23 19.58
C LEU A 159 5.03 -4.40 18.88
N LEU A 160 5.69 -5.05 17.92
CA LEU A 160 5.14 -6.21 17.23
C LEU A 160 4.82 -7.35 18.21
N TRP A 161 5.72 -7.62 19.16
CA TRP A 161 5.49 -8.59 20.23
C TRP A 161 4.26 -8.22 21.08
N ALA A 162 4.17 -6.97 21.54
CA ALA A 162 3.06 -6.51 22.38
C ALA A 162 1.71 -6.60 21.63
N VAL A 163 1.69 -6.23 20.34
CA VAL A 163 0.48 -6.32 19.50
C VAL A 163 0.07 -7.77 19.27
N LEU A 164 1.00 -8.65 18.85
CA LEU A 164 0.70 -10.07 18.58
C LEU A 164 0.31 -10.87 19.82
N THR A 165 0.68 -10.39 21.02
CA THR A 165 0.29 -10.98 22.31
C THR A 165 -0.88 -10.24 22.97
N ASN A 166 -1.55 -9.34 22.25
CA ASN A 166 -2.71 -8.57 22.70
C ASN A 166 -2.48 -7.76 24.00
N ARG A 167 -1.28 -7.19 24.19
CA ARG A 167 -0.90 -6.36 25.34
C ARG A 167 -1.02 -4.87 25.03
N GLN A 168 -2.23 -4.32 25.11
CA GLN A 168 -2.52 -2.96 24.63
C GLN A 168 -1.69 -1.86 25.33
N LYS A 169 -1.68 -1.83 26.67
CA LYS A 169 -0.97 -0.78 27.43
C LYS A 169 0.54 -0.78 27.12
N MET A 170 1.12 -1.97 26.99
CA MET A 170 2.52 -2.13 26.61
C MET A 170 2.76 -1.71 25.16
N ALA A 171 1.86 -2.05 24.23
CA ALA A 171 1.94 -1.63 22.84
C ALA A 171 1.94 -0.10 22.71
N LEU A 172 1.04 0.59 23.43
CA LEU A 172 0.98 2.06 23.47
C LEU A 172 2.28 2.67 24.01
N PHE A 173 2.83 2.09 25.08
CA PHE A 173 4.10 2.54 25.64
C PHE A 173 5.27 2.33 24.67
N MET A 174 5.35 1.18 23.99
CA MET A 174 6.38 0.90 22.99
C MET A 174 6.21 1.75 21.73
N TRP A 175 4.98 2.14 21.40
CA TRP A 175 4.69 3.04 20.29
C TRP A 175 5.19 4.46 20.54
N GLN A 176 4.96 5.00 21.75
CA GLN A 176 5.46 6.33 22.16
C GLN A 176 6.99 6.42 22.09
N ASN A 177 7.67 5.29 22.24
CA ASN A 177 9.13 5.22 22.26
C ASN A 177 9.70 4.79 20.89
N GLY A 178 10.68 5.54 20.40
CA GLY A 178 11.44 5.24 19.17
C GLY A 178 10.93 5.93 17.91
N GLU A 179 11.45 5.52 16.76
CA GLU A 179 11.28 6.20 15.47
C GLU A 179 10.01 5.76 14.72
N GLU A 180 9.61 6.48 13.66
CA GLU A 180 8.51 6.11 12.74
C GLU A 180 7.12 5.92 13.43
N ALA A 181 6.74 6.82 14.34
CA ALA A 181 5.52 6.70 15.16
C ALA A 181 4.21 6.55 14.35
N ILE A 182 4.01 7.30 13.27
CA ILE A 182 2.81 7.18 12.41
C ILE A 182 2.69 5.76 11.85
N VAL A 183 3.80 5.24 11.31
CA VAL A 183 3.83 3.92 10.68
C VAL A 183 3.61 2.81 11.70
N LYS A 184 4.24 2.91 12.88
CA LYS A 184 4.01 1.98 13.99
C LYS A 184 2.53 1.87 14.35
N ALA A 185 1.83 3.01 14.45
CA ALA A 185 0.40 3.01 14.72
C ALA A 185 -0.39 2.34 13.60
N LEU A 186 -0.08 2.65 12.33
CA LEU A 186 -0.74 2.01 11.18
C LEU A 186 -0.51 0.50 11.11
N VAL A 187 0.71 0.03 11.40
CA VAL A 187 1.05 -1.39 11.45
C VAL A 187 0.31 -2.07 12.61
N ALA A 188 0.34 -1.49 13.81
CA ALA A 188 -0.39 -2.02 14.96
C ALA A 188 -1.89 -2.14 14.65
N CYS A 189 -2.50 -1.08 14.09
CA CYS A 189 -3.88 -1.09 13.62
C CYS A 189 -4.14 -2.22 12.61
N LYS A 190 -3.29 -2.37 11.58
CA LYS A 190 -3.43 -3.43 10.57
C LYS A 190 -3.42 -4.81 11.22
N LEU A 191 -2.45 -5.07 12.10
CA LEU A 191 -2.28 -6.36 12.77
C LEU A 191 -3.48 -6.67 13.66
N TYR A 192 -3.95 -5.72 14.48
CA TYR A 192 -5.15 -5.92 15.31
C TYR A 192 -6.39 -6.22 14.47
N LYS A 193 -6.62 -5.50 13.37
CA LYS A 193 -7.74 -5.77 12.47
C LYS A 193 -7.65 -7.15 11.82
N ALA A 194 -6.45 -7.54 11.37
CA ALA A 194 -6.23 -8.85 10.75
C ALA A 194 -6.42 -9.98 11.76
N MET A 195 -5.88 -9.85 12.97
CA MET A 195 -6.09 -10.82 14.05
C MET A 195 -7.57 -10.93 14.44
N ALA A 196 -8.29 -9.82 14.51
CA ALA A 196 -9.73 -9.82 14.78
C ALA A 196 -10.58 -10.45 13.65
N GLN A 197 -10.05 -10.48 12.42
CA GLN A 197 -10.70 -11.16 11.29
C GLN A 197 -10.45 -12.66 11.32
N GLU A 198 -9.20 -13.08 11.55
CA GLU A 198 -8.85 -14.50 11.71
C GLU A 198 -9.57 -15.10 12.93
N ALA A 199 -9.61 -14.38 14.04
CA ALA A 199 -10.34 -14.80 15.25
C ALA A 199 -11.84 -15.01 15.01
N ALA A 200 -12.44 -14.18 14.16
CA ALA A 200 -13.86 -14.31 13.79
C ALA A 200 -14.12 -15.48 12.83
N GLN A 201 -13.12 -15.94 12.07
CA GLN A 201 -13.24 -17.12 11.20
C GLN A 201 -13.13 -18.43 11.98
N ASP A 202 -12.36 -18.44 13.07
CA ASP A 202 -12.12 -19.61 13.92
C ASP A 202 -13.16 -19.78 15.05
N ASP A 203 -14.30 -19.08 14.98
CA ASP A 203 -15.38 -19.08 16.00
C ASP A 203 -14.86 -18.79 17.43
N MET A 204 -13.84 -17.93 17.58
CA MET A 204 -13.40 -17.48 18.91
C MET A 204 -14.45 -16.59 19.58
N GLU A 205 -14.34 -16.45 20.91
CA GLU A 205 -15.23 -15.61 21.71
C GLU A 205 -15.34 -14.20 21.11
N ALA A 206 -16.59 -13.74 20.91
CA ALA A 206 -16.88 -12.46 20.28
C ALA A 206 -16.24 -11.28 21.03
N ASP A 207 -16.10 -11.41 22.36
CA ASP A 207 -15.50 -10.42 23.24
C ASP A 207 -14.02 -10.15 22.89
N VAL A 208 -13.25 -11.19 22.58
CA VAL A 208 -11.83 -11.05 22.18
C VAL A 208 -11.71 -10.34 20.82
N CYS A 209 -12.62 -10.66 19.89
CA CYS A 209 -12.66 -9.99 18.60
C CYS A 209 -13.02 -8.51 18.73
N GLU A 210 -13.96 -8.16 19.61
CA GLU A 210 -14.35 -6.78 19.88
C GLU A 210 -13.24 -5.99 20.57
N GLU A 211 -12.57 -6.59 21.56
CA GLU A 211 -11.41 -5.99 22.23
C GLU A 211 -10.31 -5.64 21.23
N MET A 212 -9.94 -6.57 20.34
CA MET A 212 -8.93 -6.31 19.30
C MET A 212 -9.35 -5.20 18.34
N ARG A 213 -10.65 -5.12 17.98
CA ARG A 213 -11.16 -4.02 17.15
C ARG A 213 -11.11 -2.68 17.88
N ASN A 214 -11.36 -2.65 19.19
CA ASN A 214 -11.21 -1.44 20.01
C ASN A 214 -9.75 -1.00 20.11
N ASN A 215 -8.83 -1.94 20.35
CA ASN A 215 -7.38 -1.69 20.34
C ASN A 215 -6.92 -1.14 18.98
N ALA A 216 -7.44 -1.69 17.87
CA ALA A 216 -7.16 -1.16 16.53
C ALA A 216 -7.63 0.29 16.36
N ARG A 217 -8.86 0.62 16.79
CA ARG A 217 -9.44 1.97 16.70
C ARG A 217 -8.61 3.00 17.47
N GLU A 218 -8.04 2.63 18.61
CA GLU A 218 -7.15 3.51 19.37
C GLU A 218 -5.90 3.89 18.55
N PHE A 219 -5.25 2.90 17.93
CA PHE A 219 -4.12 3.16 17.04
C PHE A 219 -4.49 3.92 15.76
N GLU A 220 -5.72 3.72 15.23
CA GLU A 220 -6.23 4.55 14.12
C GLU A 220 -6.29 6.03 14.50
N ASN A 221 -6.89 6.35 15.64
CA ASN A 221 -7.00 7.73 16.11
C ASN A 221 -5.60 8.34 16.35
N LEU A 222 -4.67 7.59 16.95
CA LEU A 222 -3.30 8.06 17.15
C LEU A 222 -2.56 8.34 15.83
N ALA A 223 -2.75 7.49 14.81
CA ALA A 223 -2.15 7.71 13.49
C ALA A 223 -2.72 8.96 12.81
N LEU A 224 -4.04 9.19 12.94
CA LEU A 224 -4.70 10.39 12.43
C LEU A 224 -4.21 11.65 13.12
N ASP A 225 -4.22 11.68 14.45
CA ASP A 225 -3.85 12.85 15.24
C ASP A 225 -2.40 13.27 14.97
N LEU A 226 -1.49 12.30 14.83
CA LEU A 226 -0.11 12.58 14.44
C LEU A 226 0.00 13.12 13.01
N LEU A 227 -0.76 12.58 12.06
CA LEU A 227 -0.77 13.11 10.68
C LEU A 227 -1.30 14.54 10.65
N ASP A 228 -2.37 14.83 11.39
CA ASP A 228 -2.94 16.16 11.56
C ASP A 228 -1.90 17.13 12.14
N TYR A 229 -1.18 16.71 13.17
CA TYR A 229 -0.12 17.50 13.79
C TYR A 229 1.04 17.79 12.83
N CYS A 230 1.52 16.77 12.11
CA CYS A 230 2.56 16.93 11.10
C CYS A 230 2.10 17.90 10.00
N TYR A 231 0.88 17.71 9.49
CA TYR A 231 0.33 18.53 8.41
C TYR A 231 0.19 20.00 8.80
N ARG A 232 -0.24 20.29 10.03
CA ARG A 232 -0.31 21.66 10.57
C ARG A 232 1.06 22.29 10.76
N SER A 233 2.09 21.48 11.00
CA SER A 233 3.46 21.95 11.21
C SER A 233 4.12 22.34 9.88
N ASP A 234 4.15 21.42 8.92
CA ASP A 234 4.66 21.66 7.56
C ASP A 234 3.99 20.72 6.56
N VAL A 235 3.32 21.32 5.57
CA VAL A 235 2.62 20.57 4.53
C VAL A 235 3.58 19.79 3.65
N HIS A 236 4.69 20.39 3.21
CA HIS A 236 5.60 19.77 2.24
C HIS A 236 6.35 18.59 2.85
N ILE A 237 6.87 18.75 4.07
CA ILE A 237 7.56 17.66 4.78
C ILE A 237 6.58 16.52 5.09
N SER A 238 5.33 16.85 5.45
CA SER A 238 4.30 15.84 5.72
C SER A 238 3.96 15.01 4.49
N LEU A 239 3.87 15.64 3.31
CA LEU A 239 3.63 14.93 2.04
C LEU A 239 4.81 14.00 1.72
N GLN A 240 6.05 14.45 1.92
CA GLN A 240 7.25 13.61 1.74
C GLN A 240 7.28 12.42 2.70
N LEU A 241 6.87 12.62 3.95
CA LEU A 241 6.78 11.56 4.95
C LEU A 241 5.80 10.45 4.54
N LEU A 242 4.69 10.82 3.89
CA LEU A 242 3.70 9.84 3.40
C LEU A 242 4.24 8.97 2.26
N THR A 243 5.14 9.51 1.44
CA THR A 243 5.73 8.84 0.27
C THR A 243 7.08 8.20 0.54
N TYR A 244 7.66 8.42 1.72
CA TYR A 244 8.96 7.88 2.09
C TYR A 244 8.98 6.34 2.09
N GLU A 245 10.02 5.74 1.51
CA GLU A 245 10.23 4.28 1.48
C GLU A 245 10.80 3.79 2.82
N LEU A 246 9.97 3.05 3.55
CA LEU A 246 10.32 2.54 4.88
C LEU A 246 11.17 1.28 4.77
N GLN A 247 12.47 1.40 5.03
CA GLN A 247 13.41 0.27 4.92
C GLN A 247 13.09 -0.88 5.89
N ASN A 248 12.53 -0.55 7.06
CA ASN A 248 12.17 -1.50 8.10
C ASN A 248 10.89 -2.28 7.79
N TRP A 249 9.93 -1.63 7.13
CA TRP A 249 8.58 -2.14 6.89
C TRP A 249 8.43 -2.63 5.45
N SER A 250 9.32 -3.55 5.04
CA SER A 250 9.30 -4.17 3.71
C SER A 250 9.35 -3.20 2.52
N LYS A 251 9.96 -2.01 2.68
CA LYS A 251 10.05 -0.98 1.62
C LYS A 251 8.68 -0.45 1.16
N HIS A 252 7.65 -0.56 2.00
CA HIS A 252 6.37 0.10 1.72
C HIS A 252 6.45 1.58 2.05
N THR A 253 5.54 2.35 1.47
CA THR A 253 5.30 3.74 1.86
C THR A 253 4.33 3.81 3.04
N CYS A 254 4.38 4.91 3.81
CA CYS A 254 3.43 5.14 4.90
C CYS A 254 1.97 5.12 4.39
N LEU A 255 1.72 5.77 3.24
CA LEU A 255 0.41 5.75 2.59
C LEU A 255 0.01 4.33 2.15
N GLY A 256 0.95 3.54 1.62
CA GLY A 256 0.69 2.15 1.24
C GLY A 256 0.26 1.28 2.41
N ILE A 257 0.88 1.44 3.58
CA ILE A 257 0.50 0.73 4.81
C ILE A 257 -0.90 1.17 5.28
N ALA A 258 -1.23 2.47 5.20
CA ALA A 258 -2.58 2.96 5.53
C ALA A 258 -3.67 2.36 4.63
N VAL A 259 -3.39 2.18 3.34
CA VAL A 259 -4.28 1.48 2.39
C VAL A 259 -4.43 0.00 2.78
N ALA A 260 -3.32 -0.68 3.09
CA ALA A 260 -3.34 -2.08 3.53
C ALA A 260 -4.14 -2.26 4.84
N ALA A 261 -4.09 -1.29 5.74
CA ALA A 261 -4.86 -1.21 6.99
C ALA A 261 -6.35 -0.88 6.80
N LYS A 262 -6.77 -0.56 5.57
CA LYS A 262 -8.13 -0.09 5.24
C LYS A 262 -8.55 1.08 6.15
N HIS A 263 -7.63 2.02 6.42
CA HIS A 263 -7.89 3.17 7.30
C HIS A 263 -8.52 4.32 6.52
N SER A 264 -9.85 4.31 6.41
CA SER A 264 -10.61 5.27 5.58
C SER A 264 -10.40 6.74 5.99
N ALA A 265 -10.42 7.04 7.29
CA ALA A 265 -10.23 8.41 7.78
C ALA A 265 -8.83 8.96 7.45
N PHE A 266 -7.79 8.13 7.53
CA PHE A 266 -6.42 8.55 7.22
C PHE A 266 -6.24 8.85 5.74
N LEU A 267 -6.89 8.05 4.88
CA LEU A 267 -6.92 8.29 3.44
C LEU A 267 -7.77 9.51 3.08
N ALA A 268 -8.85 9.78 3.82
CA ALA A 268 -9.72 10.94 3.63
C ALA A 268 -9.10 12.25 4.17
N HIS A 269 -8.05 12.16 5.00
CA HIS A 269 -7.36 13.34 5.52
C HIS A 269 -6.83 14.24 4.39
N THR A 270 -6.81 15.55 4.65
CA THR A 270 -6.47 16.56 3.63
C THR A 270 -5.07 16.37 3.07
N ALA A 271 -4.08 15.97 3.88
CA ALA A 271 -2.73 15.67 3.39
C ALA A 271 -2.71 14.52 2.37
N SER A 272 -3.40 13.42 2.67
CA SER A 272 -3.49 12.25 1.80
C SER A 272 -4.20 12.58 0.48
N GLN A 273 -5.31 13.33 0.56
CA GLN A 273 -6.06 13.77 -0.63
C GLN A 273 -5.27 14.77 -1.48
N MET A 274 -4.53 15.69 -0.86
CA MET A 274 -3.64 16.63 -1.56
C MET A 274 -2.52 15.88 -2.29
N LEU A 275 -1.89 14.90 -1.63
CA LEU A 275 -0.86 14.05 -2.23
C LEU A 275 -1.40 13.31 -3.46
N VAL A 276 -2.54 12.63 -3.34
CA VAL A 276 -3.15 11.89 -4.45
C VAL A 276 -3.55 12.84 -5.59
N ALA A 277 -4.05 14.04 -5.29
CA ALA A 277 -4.35 15.05 -6.29
C ALA A 277 -3.07 15.55 -7.00
N ASP A 278 -1.96 15.71 -6.28
CA ASP A 278 -0.68 16.07 -6.87
C ASP A 278 -0.14 14.95 -7.77
N LEU A 279 -0.22 13.70 -7.34
CA LEU A 279 0.11 12.53 -8.17
C LEU A 279 -0.78 12.45 -9.41
N TRP A 280 -2.08 12.74 -9.29
CA TRP A 280 -3.02 12.76 -10.40
C TRP A 280 -2.64 13.77 -11.49
N MET A 281 -2.20 14.96 -11.07
CA MET A 281 -1.74 16.02 -11.97
C MET A 281 -0.39 15.73 -12.60
N GLY A 282 0.46 14.92 -11.94
CA GLY A 282 1.82 14.63 -12.38
C GLY A 282 2.63 15.92 -12.56
N GLY A 283 3.37 16.02 -13.67
CA GLY A 283 4.16 17.19 -14.01
C GLY A 283 3.36 18.44 -14.45
N LEU A 284 2.03 18.37 -14.57
CA LEU A 284 1.23 19.52 -14.99
C LEU A 284 0.93 20.47 -13.83
N ARG A 285 0.98 21.78 -14.11
CA ARG A 285 0.66 22.85 -13.15
C ARG A 285 -0.52 23.68 -13.64
N THR A 286 -1.71 23.08 -13.75
CA THR A 286 -2.92 23.79 -14.21
C THR A 286 -3.95 23.91 -13.11
N ARG A 287 -4.39 25.15 -12.82
CA ARG A 287 -5.37 25.45 -11.75
C ARG A 287 -6.80 25.68 -12.27
N LYS A 288 -6.96 26.18 -13.50
CA LYS A 288 -8.26 26.53 -14.10
C LYS A 288 -8.47 25.74 -15.40
N HIS A 289 -9.69 25.23 -15.58
CA HIS A 289 -10.12 24.47 -16.76
C HIS A 289 -9.16 23.34 -17.14
N THR A 290 -8.61 22.64 -16.14
CA THR A 290 -7.63 21.57 -16.32
C THR A 290 -8.11 20.50 -17.29
N ASN A 291 -9.33 19.99 -17.10
CA ASN A 291 -9.88 18.93 -17.96
C ASN A 291 -9.95 19.36 -19.43
N LEU A 292 -10.46 20.57 -19.70
CA LEU A 292 -10.56 21.08 -21.08
C LEU A 292 -9.18 21.28 -21.72
N LYS A 293 -8.22 21.80 -20.96
CA LYS A 293 -6.83 21.97 -21.43
C LYS A 293 -6.16 20.64 -21.75
N VAL A 294 -6.38 19.62 -20.93
CA VAL A 294 -5.86 18.27 -21.17
C VAL A 294 -6.50 17.63 -22.39
N ILE A 295 -7.84 17.71 -22.54
CA ILE A 295 -8.55 17.19 -23.72
C ILE A 295 -8.08 17.90 -24.98
N LEU A 296 -7.91 19.23 -24.94
CA LEU A 296 -7.38 19.99 -26.06
C LEU A 296 -5.94 19.58 -26.40
N GLY A 297 -5.11 19.31 -25.38
CA GLY A 297 -3.75 18.77 -25.53
C GLY A 297 -3.71 17.40 -26.20
N LEU A 298 -4.68 16.53 -25.91
CA LEU A 298 -4.82 15.21 -26.53
C LEU A 298 -5.30 15.30 -27.98
N LEU A 299 -6.23 16.19 -28.29
CA LEU A 299 -6.75 16.39 -29.65
C LEU A 299 -5.76 17.14 -30.56
N PHE A 300 -5.07 18.13 -30.00
CA PHE A 300 -4.17 19.01 -30.73
C PHE A 300 -2.82 19.12 -29.99
N PRO A 301 -1.81 18.28 -30.34
CA PRO A 301 -0.53 18.23 -29.65
C PRO A 301 0.24 19.57 -29.59
N VAL A 302 -0.02 20.49 -30.52
CA VAL A 302 0.56 21.85 -30.53
C VAL A 302 0.18 22.65 -29.26
N THR A 303 -1.00 22.38 -28.69
CA THR A 303 -1.49 23.10 -27.51
C THR A 303 -0.73 22.73 -26.23
N ILE A 304 0.00 21.61 -26.21
CA ILE A 304 0.86 21.17 -25.12
C ILE A 304 1.94 22.24 -24.82
N MET A 305 2.38 22.97 -25.84
CA MET A 305 3.42 24.00 -25.70
C MET A 305 2.98 25.18 -24.83
N TYR A 306 1.68 25.45 -24.75
CA TYR A 306 1.09 26.53 -23.97
C TYR A 306 0.69 26.11 -22.55
N LEU A 307 0.90 24.83 -22.20
CA LEU A 307 0.62 24.34 -20.85
C LEU A 307 1.74 24.71 -19.88
N GLU A 308 1.35 25.02 -18.65
CA GLU A 308 2.27 25.21 -17.55
C GLU A 308 2.65 23.86 -16.95
N PHE A 309 3.95 23.62 -16.83
CA PHE A 309 4.54 22.44 -16.21
C PHE A 309 5.25 22.82 -14.90
N ARG A 310 5.35 21.86 -13.98
CA ARG A 310 6.19 21.96 -12.79
C ARG A 310 7.65 22.09 -13.20
N SER A 311 8.44 22.77 -12.37
CA SER A 311 9.89 22.90 -12.61
C SER A 311 10.61 21.58 -12.32
N ARG A 312 11.85 21.43 -12.80
CA ARG A 312 12.66 20.22 -12.56
C ARG A 312 12.87 19.94 -11.07
N GLU A 313 13.05 20.98 -10.25
CA GLU A 313 13.23 20.85 -8.80
C GLU A 313 11.95 20.37 -8.11
N GLU A 314 10.79 20.88 -8.52
CA GLU A 314 9.49 20.45 -7.99
C GLU A 314 9.19 19.00 -8.36
N LEU A 315 9.60 18.55 -9.55
CA LEU A 315 9.46 17.16 -10.00
C LEU A 315 10.34 16.20 -9.17
N GLN A 316 11.54 16.61 -8.77
CA GLN A 316 12.43 15.81 -7.93
C GLN A 316 11.89 15.60 -6.51
N LEU A 317 11.04 16.50 -6.02
CA LEU A 317 10.41 16.39 -4.71
C LEU A 317 9.16 15.48 -4.75
N MET A 318 8.66 15.14 -5.94
CA MET A 318 7.57 14.18 -6.11
C MET A 318 8.13 12.75 -6.07
N PRO A 319 7.34 11.77 -5.62
CA PRO A 319 7.74 10.38 -5.74
C PRO A 319 7.84 10.00 -7.23
N GLN A 320 9.05 9.68 -7.69
CA GLN A 320 9.34 9.29 -9.07
C GLN A 320 9.40 7.77 -9.19
N THR A 321 9.06 7.27 -10.37
CA THR A 321 9.34 5.87 -10.73
C THR A 321 10.85 5.68 -10.94
N GLU A 322 11.33 4.44 -10.79
CA GLU A 322 12.76 4.12 -10.99
C GLU A 322 13.21 4.44 -12.43
N GLU A 323 12.33 4.26 -13.42
CA GLU A 323 12.60 4.63 -14.81
C GLU A 323 12.78 6.15 -14.98
N GLU A 324 11.88 6.95 -14.41
CA GLU A 324 12.01 8.41 -14.40
C GLU A 324 13.30 8.85 -13.71
N HIS A 325 13.63 8.26 -12.56
CA HIS A 325 14.86 8.57 -11.83
C HIS A 325 16.13 8.26 -12.67
N ASN A 326 16.16 7.11 -13.34
CA ASN A 326 17.28 6.69 -14.17
C ASN A 326 17.43 7.59 -15.41
N LEU A 327 16.33 7.95 -16.05
CA LEU A 327 16.33 8.89 -17.18
C LEU A 327 16.86 10.27 -16.74
N GLU A 328 16.46 10.75 -15.56
CA GLU A 328 16.94 12.02 -15.03
C GLU A 328 18.42 12.01 -14.66
N MET A 329 18.91 10.89 -14.11
CA MET A 329 20.33 10.69 -13.84
C MET A 329 21.14 10.73 -15.14
N ALA A 330 20.68 10.02 -16.18
CA ALA A 330 21.31 10.05 -17.51
C ALA A 330 21.31 11.47 -18.11
N GLU A 331 20.20 12.20 -18.01
CA GLU A 331 20.12 13.61 -18.45
C GLU A 331 21.08 14.52 -17.67
N MET A 332 21.29 14.29 -16.37
CA MET A 332 22.25 15.06 -15.58
C MET A 332 23.69 14.78 -16.00
N ASP A 333 24.02 13.51 -16.26
CA ASP A 333 25.35 13.11 -16.71
C ASP A 333 25.66 13.73 -18.10
N GLU A 334 24.71 13.71 -19.04
CA GLU A 334 24.84 14.38 -20.35
C GLU A 334 25.00 15.91 -20.22
N GLU A 335 24.29 16.56 -19.29
CA GLU A 335 24.43 18.00 -19.06
C GLU A 335 25.78 18.37 -18.47
N VAL A 336 26.34 17.54 -17.58
CA VAL A 336 27.67 17.72 -17.00
C VAL A 336 28.75 17.56 -18.09
N GLU A 337 28.64 16.55 -18.95
CA GLU A 337 29.56 16.34 -20.08
C GLU A 337 29.50 17.49 -21.10
N GLY A 338 28.29 17.96 -21.45
CA GLY A 338 28.10 19.08 -22.38
C GLY A 338 28.57 20.45 -21.86
N THR A 339 28.61 20.65 -20.53
CA THR A 339 29.28 21.82 -19.93
C THR A 339 30.80 21.68 -19.88
N GLY A 340 31.32 20.46 -19.69
CA GLY A 340 32.76 20.18 -19.65
C GLY A 340 33.48 20.39 -20.99
N GLU A 341 32.79 20.23 -22.13
CA GLU A 341 33.36 20.54 -23.45
C GLU A 341 33.48 22.05 -23.73
N LYS A 342 32.57 22.86 -23.18
CA LYS A 342 32.62 24.33 -23.35
C LYS A 342 33.78 24.98 -22.58
N GLU A 343 34.19 24.41 -21.45
CA GLU A 343 35.38 24.88 -20.71
C GLU A 343 36.71 24.47 -21.36
N LYS A 344 36.73 23.39 -22.14
CA LYS A 344 37.96 22.91 -22.81
C LYS A 344 38.39 23.75 -24.01
N MET A 345 37.53 24.62 -24.55
CA MET A 345 37.83 25.44 -25.73
C MET A 345 38.49 26.80 -25.39
N VAL A 346 38.72 27.13 -24.12
CA VAL A 346 39.25 28.46 -23.68
C VAL A 346 40.67 28.39 -23.06
N ARG A 347 41.34 27.24 -23.00
CA ARG A 347 42.73 27.18 -22.47
C ARG A 347 43.73 26.56 -23.44
N GLN A 348 44.30 27.40 -24.31
CA GLN A 348 45.60 27.13 -24.95
C GLN A 348 46.75 27.58 -24.01
N THR A 349 47.50 26.58 -23.55
CA THR A 349 48.89 26.44 -23.02
C THR A 349 49.89 27.64 -23.00
N PRO A 350 50.93 27.68 -22.09
CA PRO A 350 51.86 26.55 -21.89
C PRO A 350 52.44 26.20 -20.49
N ARG A 351 52.59 24.87 -20.32
CA ARG A 351 53.69 24.03 -19.77
C ARG A 351 54.04 23.97 -18.26
N PRO A 352 54.62 22.83 -17.79
CA PRO A 352 54.41 22.27 -16.45
C PRO A 352 55.67 22.26 -15.56
N ILE A 353 55.47 22.23 -14.23
CA ILE A 353 56.46 21.76 -13.24
C ILE A 353 55.75 20.89 -12.18
N ARG A 354 56.52 19.95 -11.65
CA ARG A 354 56.25 18.59 -11.16
C ARG A 354 56.14 18.50 -9.63
N GLY A 355 55.42 17.47 -9.16
CA GLY A 355 55.40 16.94 -7.77
C GLY A 355 54.13 17.32 -7.01
N GLU A 356 53.40 16.47 -6.29
CA GLU A 356 53.62 15.09 -5.83
C GLU A 356 52.28 14.56 -5.25
N GLN A 357 52.15 13.23 -5.22
CA GLN A 357 51.26 12.38 -4.41
C GLN A 357 49.72 12.54 -4.44
N ARG A 358 49.10 11.49 -4.99
CA ARG A 358 47.69 11.13 -4.87
C ARG A 358 47.45 10.50 -3.49
N ASP A 359 46.55 11.08 -2.70
CA ASP A 359 45.83 10.36 -1.67
C ASP A 359 44.34 10.28 -2.01
N SER A 360 43.83 9.07 -1.86
CA SER A 360 42.53 8.61 -2.33
C SER A 360 41.51 8.79 -1.20
N TYR A 361 40.62 9.77 -1.31
CA TYR A 361 39.48 9.89 -0.39
C TYR A 361 38.21 9.33 -1.03
N VAL A 362 37.64 8.34 -0.32
CA VAL A 362 36.38 7.66 -0.60
C VAL A 362 35.22 8.62 -0.33
N THR A 363 34.43 8.91 -1.36
CA THR A 363 33.23 9.75 -1.28
C THR A 363 32.07 8.98 -0.64
N ILE A 364 31.74 9.28 0.61
CA ILE A 364 30.48 8.85 1.24
C ILE A 364 29.41 9.91 0.93
N ARG A 365 28.46 9.58 0.04
CA ARG A 365 27.25 10.36 -0.24
C ARG A 365 26.14 9.87 0.71
N SER A 366 25.74 10.73 1.64
CA SER A 366 24.40 10.70 2.26
C SER A 366 24.03 12.13 2.57
N GLY A 367 23.11 12.68 1.78
CA GLY A 367 22.55 14.00 1.98
C GLY A 367 21.61 13.97 3.18
N SER A 368 22.13 14.34 4.35
CA SER A 368 21.33 14.76 5.49
C SER A 368 21.26 16.28 5.46
N ILE A 369 20.11 16.83 5.10
CA ILE A 369 19.82 18.26 5.30
C ILE A 369 19.33 18.38 6.75
N CYS A 370 20.26 18.52 7.68
CA CYS A 370 19.96 19.04 9.01
C CYS A 370 20.05 20.56 8.95
N ASN A 371 18.90 21.24 8.91
CA ASN A 371 18.82 22.66 9.27
C ASN A 371 18.97 22.79 10.78
N SER A 372 20.21 22.72 11.24
CA SER A 372 20.64 23.21 12.54
C SER A 372 21.92 23.97 12.31
N SER A 373 21.91 25.27 12.57
CA SER A 373 23.06 26.15 12.50
C SER A 373 24.12 25.72 13.53
N THR A 374 24.95 24.74 13.18
CA THR A 374 26.08 24.31 13.99
C THR A 374 27.28 25.18 13.63
N ARG A 375 27.50 26.25 14.40
CA ARG A 375 28.76 27.02 14.34
C ARG A 375 29.89 26.11 14.81
N ILE A 376 30.71 25.60 13.89
CA ILE A 376 31.92 24.85 14.24
C ILE A 376 33.06 25.86 14.37
N ASN A 377 33.49 26.10 15.59
CA ASN A 377 34.68 26.92 15.86
C ASN A 377 35.94 26.06 15.64
N LYS A 378 36.83 26.48 14.74
CA LYS A 378 38.18 25.89 14.64
C LYS A 378 39.10 26.61 15.64
N ILE A 379 39.82 25.87 16.48
CA ILE A 379 40.80 26.42 17.41
C ILE A 379 42.19 26.21 16.82
N GLU A 380 42.89 27.30 16.53
CA GLU A 380 44.31 27.29 16.14
C GLU A 380 45.01 28.40 16.93
N ASN A 381 46.06 28.05 17.67
CA ASN A 381 46.87 28.95 18.50
C ASN A 381 46.08 29.89 19.45
N GLY A 382 45.10 29.34 20.17
CA GLY A 382 44.45 30.03 21.30
C GLY A 382 43.62 31.26 20.95
N LYS A 383 43.30 31.51 19.66
CA LYS A 383 42.38 32.57 19.24
C LYS A 383 41.23 31.98 18.43
N ILE A 384 40.01 32.37 18.80
CA ILE A 384 38.77 31.93 18.16
C ILE A 384 38.52 32.84 16.96
N PHE A 385 38.58 32.29 15.74
CA PHE A 385 38.17 33.00 14.53
C PHE A 385 36.82 32.46 14.04
N PRO A 386 35.84 33.33 13.74
CA PRO A 386 34.63 32.91 13.06
C PRO A 386 34.99 32.47 11.63
N PHE A 387 34.68 31.22 11.29
CA PHE A 387 34.79 30.71 9.93
C PHE A 387 33.47 30.99 9.21
N ASP A 388 33.38 32.11 8.51
CA ASP A 388 32.26 32.39 7.62
C ASP A 388 32.37 31.51 6.38
N ILE A 389 31.57 30.44 6.32
CA ILE A 389 31.24 29.81 5.04
C ILE A 389 30.48 30.88 4.25
N SER A 390 31.10 31.37 3.19
CA SER A 390 30.59 32.40 2.28
C SER A 390 29.25 32.00 1.67
N LEU A 391 28.17 32.40 2.36
CA LEU A 391 26.76 32.32 1.94
C LEU A 391 26.41 33.18 0.71
N GLU A 392 27.39 33.85 0.08
CA GLU A 392 27.19 34.56 -1.18
C GLU A 392 27.20 33.62 -2.40
N SER A 393 27.90 32.48 -2.32
CA SER A 393 27.92 31.50 -3.43
C SER A 393 26.56 30.79 -3.65
N ASP A 394 25.75 30.65 -2.60
CA ASP A 394 24.47 29.93 -2.69
C ASP A 394 23.32 30.79 -3.23
N LYS A 395 23.37 32.13 -3.11
CA LYS A 395 22.36 33.01 -3.71
C LYS A 395 22.45 33.04 -5.24
N ASP A 396 23.65 32.98 -5.80
CA ASP A 396 23.87 32.91 -7.25
C ASP A 396 23.67 31.49 -7.80
N ARG A 397 23.96 30.44 -7.01
CA ARG A 397 23.57 29.06 -7.33
C ARG A 397 22.06 28.85 -7.32
N MET A 398 21.30 29.52 -6.45
CA MET A 398 19.83 29.43 -6.44
C MET A 398 19.17 30.19 -7.59
N LYS A 399 19.75 31.31 -8.06
CA LYS A 399 19.21 32.06 -9.21
C LYS A 399 19.37 31.33 -10.54
N ASN A 400 20.42 30.54 -10.72
CA ASN A 400 20.68 29.78 -11.95
C ASN A 400 19.93 28.43 -12.07
N LYS A 401 19.08 28.07 -11.09
CA LYS A 401 18.47 26.74 -10.98
C LYS A 401 17.02 26.60 -11.43
N ARG A 402 16.29 27.69 -11.69
CA ARG A 402 14.95 27.63 -12.30
C ARG A 402 15.02 27.45 -13.82
N LYS A 403 15.59 26.33 -14.30
CA LYS A 403 15.58 26.02 -15.73
C LYS A 403 14.21 25.47 -16.12
N ASN A 404 13.59 26.09 -17.12
CA ASN A 404 12.37 25.57 -17.75
C ASN A 404 12.67 24.24 -18.46
N LEU A 405 11.71 23.31 -18.43
CA LEU A 405 11.85 21.99 -19.07
C LEU A 405 12.03 22.11 -20.59
N LYS A 406 12.92 21.27 -21.15
CA LYS A 406 13.08 21.10 -22.60
C LYS A 406 11.77 20.62 -23.25
N LEU A 407 11.59 20.92 -24.54
CA LEU A 407 10.34 20.62 -25.28
C LEU A 407 9.98 19.13 -25.27
N GLY A 408 10.96 18.25 -25.54
CA GLY A 408 10.76 16.81 -25.53
C GLY A 408 10.33 16.29 -24.15
N LYS A 409 10.94 16.83 -23.08
CA LYS A 409 10.57 16.50 -21.70
C LYS A 409 9.15 16.95 -21.37
N LYS A 410 8.70 18.13 -21.82
CA LYS A 410 7.29 18.56 -21.66
C LYS A 410 6.30 17.59 -22.31
N ILE A 411 6.62 17.06 -23.50
CA ILE A 411 5.77 16.08 -24.18
C ILE A 411 5.74 14.76 -23.40
N TYR A 412 6.90 14.28 -22.94
CA TYR A 412 6.99 13.08 -22.11
C TYR A 412 6.20 13.21 -20.81
N GLU A 413 6.40 14.29 -20.06
CA GLU A 413 5.67 14.60 -18.82
C GLU A 413 4.16 14.72 -19.06
N PHE A 414 3.75 15.26 -20.20
CA PHE A 414 2.35 15.34 -20.56
C PHE A 414 1.72 13.95 -20.75
N TYR A 415 2.30 13.09 -21.59
CA TYR A 415 1.75 11.75 -21.83
C TYR A 415 2.02 10.77 -20.66
N GLY A 416 3.00 11.05 -19.81
CA GLY A 416 3.30 10.30 -18.60
C GLY A 416 2.27 10.50 -17.49
N ALA A 417 1.68 11.70 -17.42
CA ALA A 417 0.76 12.09 -16.35
C ALA A 417 -0.51 11.21 -16.26
N PRO A 418 -1.00 10.85 -15.06
CA PRO A 418 -2.20 10.03 -14.91
C PRO A 418 -3.47 10.67 -15.50
N ILE A 419 -3.63 11.99 -15.35
CA ILE A 419 -4.79 12.71 -15.89
C ILE A 419 -4.91 12.62 -17.42
N THR A 420 -3.79 12.65 -18.14
CA THR A 420 -3.80 12.57 -19.61
C THR A 420 -4.08 11.14 -20.07
N LYS A 421 -3.50 10.14 -19.40
CA LYS A 421 -3.84 8.73 -19.60
C LYS A 421 -5.33 8.47 -19.38
N PHE A 422 -5.91 8.99 -18.29
CA PHE A 422 -7.33 8.85 -17.99
C PHE A 422 -8.23 9.43 -19.09
N TRP A 423 -7.99 10.68 -19.51
CA TRP A 423 -8.79 11.30 -20.57
C TRP A 423 -8.57 10.63 -21.92
N GLY A 424 -7.35 10.17 -22.22
CA GLY A 424 -7.06 9.38 -23.42
C GLY A 424 -7.86 8.08 -23.46
N HIS A 425 -7.86 7.31 -22.35
CA HIS A 425 -8.67 6.10 -22.22
C HIS A 425 -10.17 6.39 -22.31
N THR A 426 -10.65 7.45 -21.65
CA THR A 426 -12.07 7.84 -21.66
C THR A 426 -12.53 8.24 -23.06
N MET A 427 -11.72 8.99 -23.81
CA MET A 427 -12.03 9.37 -25.20
C MET A 427 -12.02 8.16 -26.12
N ALA A 428 -11.02 7.28 -26.02
CA ALA A 428 -10.99 6.04 -26.80
C ALA A 428 -12.21 5.15 -26.48
N TYR A 429 -12.62 5.08 -25.21
CA TYR A 429 -13.80 4.35 -24.78
C TYR A 429 -15.11 4.95 -25.33
N ALA A 430 -15.23 6.29 -25.37
CA ALA A 430 -16.37 6.96 -25.98
C ALA A 430 -16.46 6.68 -27.49
N VAL A 431 -15.32 6.70 -28.21
CA VAL A 431 -15.25 6.33 -29.63
C VAL A 431 -15.65 4.86 -29.83
N PHE A 432 -15.14 3.96 -28.97
CA PHE A 432 -15.54 2.56 -28.95
C PHE A 432 -17.05 2.38 -28.78
N LEU A 433 -17.67 3.05 -27.80
CA LEU A 433 -19.13 2.97 -27.58
C LEU A 433 -19.93 3.47 -28.78
N VAL A 434 -19.51 4.58 -29.40
CA VAL A 434 -20.17 5.12 -30.59
C VAL A 434 -20.06 4.14 -31.77
N LEU A 435 -18.86 3.60 -32.02
CA LEU A 435 -18.64 2.62 -33.09
C LEU A 435 -19.37 1.30 -32.81
N PHE A 436 -19.41 0.83 -31.57
CA PHE A 436 -20.14 -0.38 -31.21
C PHE A 436 -21.66 -0.18 -31.36
N THR A 437 -22.18 0.98 -30.95
CA THR A 437 -23.58 1.35 -31.18
C THR A 437 -23.92 1.38 -32.66
N PHE A 438 -23.01 1.92 -33.49
CA PHE A 438 -23.15 1.89 -34.95
C PHE A 438 -23.20 0.46 -35.49
N VAL A 439 -22.30 -0.43 -35.04
CA VAL A 439 -22.25 -1.85 -35.46
C VAL A 439 -23.53 -2.61 -35.06
N VAL A 440 -24.09 -2.34 -33.88
CA VAL A 440 -25.30 -3.02 -33.38
C VAL A 440 -26.58 -2.53 -34.08
N LEU A 441 -26.70 -1.21 -34.31
CA LEU A 441 -27.92 -0.60 -34.88
C LEU A 441 -27.98 -0.69 -36.41
N VAL A 442 -26.86 -0.55 -37.11
CA VAL A 442 -26.82 -0.58 -38.58
C VAL A 442 -26.85 -2.02 -39.08
N ARG A 443 -27.38 -2.24 -40.30
CA ARG A 443 -27.49 -3.58 -40.90
C ARG A 443 -26.12 -4.27 -40.92
N MET A 444 -26.03 -5.37 -40.20
CA MET A 444 -24.85 -6.22 -40.08
C MET A 444 -24.73 -7.10 -41.34
N GLY A 445 -23.78 -6.78 -42.22
CA GLY A 445 -23.53 -7.51 -43.47
C GLY A 445 -22.87 -8.87 -43.27
N HIS A 446 -22.73 -9.68 -44.33
CA HIS A 446 -22.06 -10.98 -44.23
C HIS A 446 -20.53 -10.85 -44.02
N GLN A 447 -19.92 -9.78 -44.51
CA GLN A 447 -18.50 -9.48 -44.32
C GLN A 447 -18.28 -8.54 -43.14
N MET A 448 -17.14 -8.73 -42.44
CA MET A 448 -16.73 -7.90 -41.31
C MET A 448 -16.46 -6.48 -41.79
N SER A 449 -17.24 -5.52 -41.29
CA SER A 449 -16.99 -4.11 -41.59
C SER A 449 -15.75 -3.63 -40.82
N TRP A 450 -15.10 -2.56 -41.28
CA TRP A 450 -13.93 -2.02 -40.56
C TRP A 450 -14.30 -1.51 -39.16
N GLN A 451 -15.55 -1.07 -38.94
CA GLN A 451 -16.06 -0.69 -37.62
C GLN A 451 -16.19 -1.92 -36.69
N GLU A 452 -16.71 -3.04 -37.22
CA GLU A 452 -16.79 -4.32 -36.49
C GLU A 452 -15.39 -4.84 -36.16
N ALA A 453 -14.44 -4.72 -37.10
CA ALA A 453 -13.04 -5.07 -36.88
C ALA A 453 -12.39 -4.20 -35.80
N TYR A 454 -12.65 -2.89 -35.78
CA TYR A 454 -12.18 -1.98 -34.75
C TYR A 454 -12.74 -2.35 -33.36
N VAL A 455 -14.06 -2.55 -33.24
CA VAL A 455 -14.72 -2.94 -31.97
C VAL A 455 -14.16 -4.26 -31.46
N THR A 456 -14.02 -5.26 -32.35
CA THR A 456 -13.41 -6.55 -32.01
C THR A 456 -11.97 -6.38 -31.53
N SER A 457 -11.16 -5.58 -32.24
CA SER A 457 -9.77 -5.32 -31.84
C SER A 457 -9.70 -4.64 -30.47
N TYR A 458 -10.59 -3.68 -30.20
CA TYR A 458 -10.65 -2.97 -28.93
C TYR A 458 -10.96 -3.93 -27.77
N ILE A 459 -11.99 -4.77 -27.89
CA ILE A 459 -12.36 -5.74 -26.84
C ILE A 459 -11.26 -6.79 -26.65
N CYS A 460 -10.62 -7.26 -27.72
CA CYS A 460 -9.45 -8.14 -27.61
C CYS A 460 -8.29 -7.48 -26.87
N THR A 461 -7.98 -6.21 -27.15
CA THR A 461 -6.94 -5.47 -26.41
C THR A 461 -7.30 -5.26 -24.94
N LEU A 462 -8.58 -5.03 -24.61
CA LEU A 462 -9.05 -5.00 -23.23
C LEU A 462 -8.87 -6.36 -22.54
N GLY A 463 -9.13 -7.48 -23.23
CA GLY A 463 -8.88 -8.82 -22.73
C GLY A 463 -7.39 -9.05 -22.41
N LEU A 464 -6.50 -8.63 -23.31
CA LEU A 464 -5.05 -8.69 -23.08
C LEU A 464 -4.63 -7.81 -21.89
N GLU A 465 -5.21 -6.63 -21.74
CA GLU A 465 -4.94 -5.75 -20.61
C GLU A 465 -5.40 -6.39 -19.28
N LYS A 466 -6.56 -7.07 -19.25
CA LYS A 466 -7.00 -7.83 -18.07
C LYS A 466 -6.08 -9.01 -17.75
N ILE A 467 -5.55 -9.69 -18.75
CA ILE A 467 -4.54 -10.74 -18.55
C ILE A 467 -3.25 -10.13 -17.98
N ARG A 468 -2.80 -8.97 -18.51
CA ARG A 468 -1.64 -8.23 -18.00
C ARG A 468 -1.82 -7.82 -16.54
N GLU A 469 -3.00 -7.31 -16.16
CA GLU A 469 -3.34 -6.95 -14.77
C GLU A 469 -3.22 -8.16 -13.81
N ILE A 470 -3.70 -9.34 -14.21
CA ILE A 470 -3.60 -10.57 -13.40
C ILE A 470 -2.13 -10.96 -13.20
N VAL A 471 -1.34 -10.93 -14.28
CA VAL A 471 0.09 -11.29 -14.24
C VAL A 471 0.89 -10.32 -13.37
N ALA A 472 0.64 -9.01 -13.51
CA ALA A 472 1.32 -7.93 -12.81
C ALA A 472 0.94 -7.79 -11.33
N SER A 473 -0.07 -8.52 -10.85
CA SER A 473 -0.49 -8.45 -9.44
C SER A 473 0.59 -8.93 -8.46
N GLU A 474 0.62 -8.31 -7.27
CA GLU A 474 1.67 -8.42 -6.25
C GLU A 474 2.01 -9.83 -5.71
N PRO A 475 1.07 -10.77 -5.50
CA PRO A 475 1.44 -12.05 -4.90
C PRO A 475 2.18 -12.95 -5.89
N VAL A 476 3.08 -13.80 -5.38
CA VAL A 476 3.93 -14.68 -6.22
C VAL A 476 3.13 -15.87 -6.77
N ASN A 477 2.16 -16.38 -6.02
CA ASN A 477 1.37 -17.55 -6.39
C ASN A 477 0.18 -17.18 -7.29
N PHE A 478 0.03 -17.86 -8.42
CA PHE A 478 -1.03 -17.58 -9.40
C PHE A 478 -2.46 -17.67 -8.84
N ALA A 479 -2.74 -18.66 -7.98
CA ALA A 479 -4.05 -18.79 -7.34
C ALA A 479 -4.38 -17.60 -6.41
N GLN A 480 -3.36 -17.09 -5.70
CA GLN A 480 -3.52 -15.91 -4.84
C GLN A 480 -3.64 -14.62 -5.68
N LYS A 481 -2.91 -14.53 -6.80
CA LYS A 481 -3.05 -13.44 -7.78
C LYS A 481 -4.50 -13.35 -8.26
N LEU A 482 -5.07 -14.47 -8.69
CA LEU A 482 -6.45 -14.53 -9.17
C LEU A 482 -7.44 -14.19 -8.06
N ALA A 483 -7.25 -14.72 -6.85
CA ALA A 483 -8.13 -14.42 -5.72
C ALA A 483 -8.19 -12.92 -5.38
N VAL A 484 -7.03 -12.26 -5.31
CA VAL A 484 -6.95 -10.80 -5.07
C VAL A 484 -7.55 -10.01 -6.24
N TRP A 485 -7.35 -10.47 -7.48
CA TRP A 485 -7.89 -9.80 -8.66
C TRP A 485 -9.42 -9.91 -8.74
N VAL A 486 -10.00 -11.06 -8.37
CA VAL A 486 -11.46 -11.29 -8.34
C VAL A 486 -12.15 -10.49 -7.25
N GLU A 487 -11.47 -10.16 -6.14
CA GLU A 487 -12.04 -9.33 -5.06
C GLU A 487 -12.41 -7.90 -5.54
N LYS A 488 -11.81 -7.42 -6.63
CA LYS A 488 -12.17 -6.13 -7.25
C LYS A 488 -13.50 -6.26 -8.00
N LYS A 489 -14.56 -5.62 -7.50
CA LYS A 489 -15.96 -5.76 -7.97
C LYS A 489 -16.18 -5.75 -9.50
N TRP A 490 -15.48 -4.90 -10.26
CA TRP A 490 -15.67 -4.78 -11.72
C TRP A 490 -14.89 -5.81 -12.55
N ASN A 491 -13.76 -6.29 -12.02
CA ASN A 491 -12.84 -7.14 -12.77
C ASN A 491 -13.43 -8.48 -13.22
N PRO A 492 -14.09 -9.30 -12.37
CA PRO A 492 -14.66 -10.56 -12.80
C PRO A 492 -15.81 -10.36 -13.80
N CYS A 493 -16.60 -9.28 -13.64
CA CYS A 493 -17.64 -8.92 -14.60
C CYS A 493 -17.06 -8.55 -15.97
N ASP A 494 -15.99 -7.74 -16.01
CA ASP A 494 -15.30 -7.37 -17.25
C ASP A 494 -14.81 -8.62 -18.00
N LEU A 495 -14.18 -9.57 -17.29
CA LEU A 495 -13.70 -10.82 -17.90
C LEU A 495 -14.84 -11.71 -18.42
N ALA A 496 -15.92 -11.85 -17.65
CA ALA A 496 -17.09 -12.64 -18.07
C ALA A 496 -17.72 -12.07 -19.35
N VAL A 497 -17.84 -10.76 -19.46
CA VAL A 497 -18.42 -10.09 -20.63
C VAL A 497 -17.47 -10.13 -21.83
N ILE A 498 -16.17 -10.00 -21.64
CA ILE A 498 -15.19 -10.20 -22.73
C ILE A 498 -15.29 -11.62 -23.29
N ILE A 499 -15.40 -12.65 -22.44
CA ILE A 499 -15.60 -14.04 -22.90
C ILE A 499 -16.93 -14.17 -23.64
N PHE A 500 -18.00 -13.57 -23.12
CA PHE A 500 -19.31 -13.56 -23.76
C PHE A 500 -19.27 -12.91 -25.16
N PHE A 501 -18.56 -11.80 -25.31
CA PHE A 501 -18.32 -11.15 -26.60
C PHE A 501 -17.54 -12.04 -27.57
N LEU A 502 -16.48 -12.72 -27.11
CA LEU A 502 -15.69 -13.62 -27.95
C LEU A 502 -16.51 -14.82 -28.44
N VAL A 503 -17.39 -15.37 -27.59
CA VAL A 503 -18.37 -16.39 -28.00
C VAL A 503 -19.31 -15.82 -29.06
N GLY A 504 -19.85 -14.62 -28.84
CA GLY A 504 -20.68 -13.91 -29.81
C GLY A 504 -19.98 -13.73 -31.17
N MET A 505 -18.71 -13.35 -31.16
CA MET A 505 -17.88 -13.19 -32.35
C MET A 505 -17.67 -14.52 -33.09
N SER A 506 -17.42 -15.62 -32.35
CA SER A 506 -17.27 -16.94 -32.96
C SER A 506 -18.56 -17.43 -33.65
N LEU A 507 -19.72 -17.20 -33.03
CA LEU A 507 -21.04 -17.54 -33.59
C LEU A 507 -21.42 -16.64 -34.77
N ARG A 508 -20.93 -15.40 -34.76
CA ARG A 508 -21.12 -14.40 -35.80
C ARG A 508 -20.35 -14.70 -37.09
N LEU A 509 -19.16 -15.31 -36.98
CA LEU A 509 -18.36 -15.75 -38.11
C LEU A 509 -18.97 -16.94 -38.86
N ASN A 510 -19.81 -17.73 -38.17
CA ASN A 510 -20.51 -18.86 -38.77
C ASN A 510 -21.83 -18.41 -39.43
N PRO A 511 -22.03 -18.63 -40.74
CA PRO A 511 -23.25 -18.19 -41.43
C PRO A 511 -24.54 -18.79 -40.87
N ALA A 512 -24.48 -20.01 -40.32
CA ALA A 512 -25.65 -20.69 -39.78
C ALA A 512 -26.16 -20.12 -38.44
N THR A 513 -25.28 -19.46 -37.66
CA THR A 513 -25.57 -18.97 -36.31
C THR A 513 -25.48 -17.45 -36.18
N GLN A 514 -25.44 -16.74 -37.30
CA GLN A 514 -25.23 -15.31 -37.35
C GLN A 514 -26.26 -14.53 -36.53
N ASP A 515 -27.52 -14.96 -36.53
CA ASP A 515 -28.59 -14.31 -35.77
C ASP A 515 -28.35 -14.38 -34.25
N TYR A 516 -27.90 -15.53 -33.75
CA TYR A 516 -27.53 -15.69 -32.34
C TYR A 516 -26.34 -14.81 -31.95
N GLY A 517 -25.32 -14.71 -32.82
CA GLY A 517 -24.18 -13.81 -32.62
C GLY A 517 -24.60 -12.34 -32.52
N ARG A 518 -25.57 -11.91 -33.34
CA ARG A 518 -26.13 -10.55 -33.28
C ARG A 518 -26.87 -10.29 -31.97
N VAL A 519 -27.68 -11.22 -31.49
CA VAL A 519 -28.37 -11.08 -30.19
C VAL A 519 -27.36 -10.93 -29.06
N ILE A 520 -26.27 -11.71 -29.08
CA ILE A 520 -25.18 -11.57 -28.10
C ILE A 520 -24.59 -10.17 -28.15
N TYR A 521 -24.31 -9.61 -29.32
CA TYR A 521 -23.79 -8.23 -29.45
C TYR A 521 -24.75 -7.18 -28.90
N CYS A 522 -26.07 -7.34 -29.11
CA CYS A 522 -27.09 -6.45 -28.57
C CYS A 522 -27.18 -6.47 -27.04
N LEU A 523 -26.93 -7.62 -26.42
CA LEU A 523 -26.90 -7.74 -24.96
C LEU A 523 -25.56 -7.26 -24.38
N ASP A 524 -24.46 -7.54 -25.08
CA ASP A 524 -23.10 -7.20 -24.68
C ASP A 524 -22.91 -5.68 -24.55
N ILE A 525 -23.41 -4.89 -25.51
CA ILE A 525 -23.31 -3.43 -25.48
C ILE A 525 -23.96 -2.81 -24.23
N MET A 526 -25.00 -3.43 -23.66
CA MET A 526 -25.64 -2.94 -22.44
C MET A 526 -24.65 -2.90 -21.27
N TYR A 527 -23.79 -3.92 -21.15
CA TYR A 527 -22.76 -3.95 -20.12
C TYR A 527 -21.77 -2.81 -20.28
N TRP A 528 -21.29 -2.55 -21.51
CA TRP A 528 -20.34 -1.47 -21.74
C TRP A 528 -20.95 -0.09 -21.42
N TYR A 529 -22.24 0.12 -21.65
CA TYR A 529 -22.90 1.34 -21.15
C TYR A 529 -22.89 1.43 -19.62
N ILE A 530 -23.19 0.35 -18.90
CA ILE A 530 -23.11 0.32 -17.43
C ILE A 530 -21.66 0.55 -16.96
N ARG A 531 -20.69 -0.05 -17.66
CA ARG A 531 -19.26 0.06 -17.36
C ARG A 531 -18.75 1.50 -17.49
N SER A 532 -19.42 2.34 -18.28
CA SER A 532 -19.12 3.77 -18.38
C SER A 532 -19.27 4.53 -17.04
N LEU A 533 -20.10 4.02 -16.12
CA LEU A 533 -20.30 4.62 -14.79
C LEU A 533 -19.02 4.65 -13.95
N ASP A 534 -18.08 3.73 -14.19
CA ASP A 534 -16.79 3.70 -13.50
C ASP A 534 -15.92 4.92 -13.86
N PHE A 535 -15.94 5.36 -15.12
CA PHE A 535 -15.25 6.60 -15.53
C PHE A 535 -15.91 7.82 -14.90
N LEU A 536 -17.24 7.83 -14.80
CA LEU A 536 -17.97 8.91 -14.12
C LEU A 536 -17.68 8.92 -12.61
N SER A 537 -17.33 7.78 -12.03
CA SER A 537 -17.06 7.66 -10.60
C SER A 537 -15.81 8.43 -10.13
N VAL A 538 -14.88 8.73 -11.05
CA VAL A 538 -13.66 9.52 -10.77
C VAL A 538 -13.96 10.99 -10.51
N ASN A 539 -15.10 11.50 -11.00
CA ASN A 539 -15.48 12.89 -10.78
C ASN A 539 -15.91 13.12 -9.32
N LYS A 540 -15.37 14.17 -8.68
CA LYS A 540 -15.68 14.57 -7.30
C LYS A 540 -17.18 14.63 -6.99
N TYR A 541 -17.99 15.06 -7.96
CA TYR A 541 -19.44 15.20 -7.77
C TYR A 541 -20.22 13.93 -8.10
N LEU A 542 -19.87 13.23 -9.18
CA LEU A 542 -20.62 12.04 -9.64
C LEU A 542 -20.21 10.75 -8.91
N GLY A 543 -18.95 10.66 -8.44
CA GLY A 543 -18.41 9.54 -7.69
C GLY A 543 -19.29 9.09 -6.52
N PRO A 544 -19.62 10.01 -5.58
CA PRO A 544 -20.50 9.67 -4.47
C PRO A 544 -21.84 9.08 -4.93
N TYR A 545 -22.49 9.65 -5.96
CA TYR A 545 -23.77 9.15 -6.47
C TYR A 545 -23.65 7.73 -7.04
N VAL A 546 -22.62 7.43 -7.84
CA VAL A 546 -22.39 6.08 -8.37
C VAL A 546 -22.18 5.07 -7.24
N THR A 547 -21.41 5.44 -6.21
CA THR A 547 -21.21 4.56 -5.04
C THR A 547 -22.46 4.40 -4.18
N MET A 548 -23.32 5.44 -4.09
CA MET A 548 -24.60 5.38 -3.39
C MET A 548 -25.56 4.42 -4.10
N ILE A 549 -25.70 4.53 -5.42
CA ILE A 549 -26.53 3.60 -6.22
C ILE A 549 -26.11 2.16 -5.96
N GLY A 550 -24.80 1.87 -6.02
CA GLY A 550 -24.29 0.51 -5.79
C GLY A 550 -24.57 -0.03 -4.37
N LYS A 551 -24.50 0.81 -3.34
CA LYS A 551 -24.84 0.41 -1.96
C LYS A 551 -26.35 0.22 -1.77
N MET A 552 -27.15 1.15 -2.29
CA MET A 552 -28.61 1.09 -2.22
C MET A 552 -29.19 -0.17 -2.87
N VAL A 553 -28.61 -0.63 -3.99
CA VAL A 553 -29.06 -1.87 -4.65
C VAL A 553 -28.87 -3.11 -3.76
N ILE A 554 -27.78 -3.16 -2.97
CA ILE A 554 -27.54 -4.28 -2.04
C ILE A 554 -28.57 -4.26 -0.92
N ASP A 555 -28.84 -3.09 -0.34
CA ASP A 555 -29.83 -2.96 0.73
C ASP A 555 -31.26 -3.27 0.24
N MET A 556 -31.55 -2.95 -1.03
CA MET A 556 -32.86 -3.20 -1.65
C MET A 556 -33.13 -4.68 -1.91
N ILE A 557 -32.13 -5.56 -1.90
CA ILE A 557 -32.32 -6.98 -2.28
C ILE A 557 -33.32 -7.69 -1.36
N TYR A 558 -33.28 -7.39 -0.06
CA TYR A 558 -34.21 -7.95 0.93
C TYR A 558 -35.65 -7.51 0.67
N PHE A 559 -35.83 -6.24 0.29
CA PHE A 559 -37.14 -5.72 -0.07
C PHE A 559 -37.68 -6.35 -1.36
N VAL A 560 -36.83 -6.52 -2.38
CA VAL A 560 -37.20 -7.19 -3.64
C VAL A 560 -37.63 -8.65 -3.39
N VAL A 561 -36.94 -9.36 -2.49
CA VAL A 561 -37.32 -10.73 -2.10
C VAL A 561 -38.69 -10.76 -1.42
N LEU A 562 -38.97 -9.85 -0.49
CA LEU A 562 -40.29 -9.75 0.15
C LEU A 562 -41.39 -9.41 -0.86
N LEU A 563 -41.12 -8.48 -1.77
CA LEU A 563 -42.04 -8.12 -2.85
C LEU A 563 -42.34 -9.31 -3.77
N LEU A 564 -41.33 -10.12 -4.08
CA LEU A 564 -41.47 -11.32 -4.91
C LEU A 564 -42.45 -12.34 -4.29
N VAL A 565 -42.42 -12.52 -2.96
CA VAL A 565 -43.34 -13.44 -2.26
C VAL A 565 -44.80 -12.99 -2.42
N VAL A 566 -45.07 -11.70 -2.25
CA VAL A 566 -46.42 -11.13 -2.41
C VAL A 566 -46.87 -11.19 -3.88
N LEU A 567 -45.97 -10.87 -4.80
CA LEU A 567 -46.26 -10.90 -6.23
C LEU A 567 -46.58 -12.32 -6.71
N MET A 568 -45.81 -13.31 -6.27
CA MET A 568 -46.03 -14.71 -6.63
C MET A 568 -47.33 -15.26 -6.04
N SER A 569 -47.65 -14.95 -4.78
CA SER A 569 -48.90 -15.42 -4.16
C SER A 569 -50.13 -14.88 -4.87
N TYR A 570 -50.13 -13.58 -5.20
CA TYR A 570 -51.19 -12.96 -6.00
C TYR A 570 -51.24 -13.51 -7.43
N GLY A 571 -50.10 -13.63 -8.09
CA GLY A 571 -50.02 -14.12 -9.47
C GLY A 571 -50.53 -15.54 -9.65
N VAL A 572 -50.19 -16.45 -8.73
CA VAL A 572 -50.68 -17.84 -8.75
C VAL A 572 -52.18 -17.88 -8.51
N ALA A 573 -52.69 -17.17 -7.50
CA ALA A 573 -54.11 -17.12 -7.21
C ALA A 573 -54.90 -16.57 -8.42
N ARG A 574 -54.42 -15.48 -9.02
CA ARG A 574 -55.04 -14.85 -10.18
C ARG A 574 -55.08 -15.79 -11.39
N GLN A 575 -53.96 -16.41 -11.75
CA GLN A 575 -53.89 -17.31 -12.91
C GLN A 575 -54.75 -18.56 -12.70
N GLY A 576 -54.75 -19.14 -11.49
CA GLY A 576 -55.55 -20.32 -11.17
C GLY A 576 -57.06 -20.06 -11.17
N ILE A 577 -57.51 -18.85 -10.81
CA ILE A 577 -58.94 -18.49 -10.83
C ILE A 577 -59.42 -18.21 -12.26
N LEU A 578 -58.63 -17.50 -13.06
CA LEU A 578 -59.06 -17.08 -14.40
C LEU A 578 -58.91 -18.17 -15.45
N ASN A 579 -57.93 -19.06 -15.31
CA ASN A 579 -57.64 -20.13 -16.28
C ASN A 579 -57.52 -21.48 -15.57
N PRO A 580 -58.64 -22.16 -15.24
CA PRO A 580 -58.64 -23.39 -14.43
C PRO A 580 -58.08 -24.63 -15.14
N ASP A 581 -58.14 -24.71 -16.48
CA ASP A 581 -57.81 -25.91 -17.26
C ASP A 581 -56.58 -25.73 -18.18
N GLU A 582 -55.49 -25.11 -17.69
CA GLU A 582 -54.24 -24.96 -18.46
C GLU A 582 -53.29 -26.18 -18.33
N GLU A 583 -52.72 -26.60 -19.46
CA GLU A 583 -51.67 -27.62 -19.49
C GLU A 583 -50.32 -27.08 -18.96
N PRO A 584 -49.49 -27.92 -18.32
CA PRO A 584 -48.21 -27.50 -17.77
C PRO A 584 -47.26 -27.00 -18.88
N SER A 585 -46.98 -25.69 -18.90
CA SER A 585 -46.11 -25.03 -19.88
C SER A 585 -45.26 -23.92 -19.27
N TRP A 586 -44.14 -23.57 -19.92
CA TRP A 586 -43.33 -22.40 -19.54
C TRP A 586 -44.07 -21.06 -19.71
N VAL A 587 -45.11 -21.05 -20.54
CA VAL A 587 -45.98 -19.89 -20.73
C VAL A 587 -46.79 -19.62 -19.47
N LEU A 588 -47.31 -20.67 -18.81
CA LEU A 588 -48.01 -20.55 -17.52
C LEU A 588 -47.11 -19.89 -16.46
N VAL A 589 -45.85 -20.31 -16.34
CA VAL A 589 -44.87 -19.71 -15.41
C VAL A 589 -44.65 -18.22 -15.72
N LYS A 590 -44.53 -17.86 -17.00
CA LYS A 590 -44.41 -16.46 -17.44
C LYS A 590 -45.67 -15.66 -17.08
N SER A 591 -46.86 -16.21 -17.32
CA SER A 591 -48.14 -15.54 -17.08
C SER A 591 -48.38 -15.22 -15.61
N ILE A 592 -47.97 -16.11 -14.70
CA ILE A 592 -48.03 -15.90 -13.25
C ILE A 592 -47.27 -14.64 -12.83
N PHE A 593 -46.10 -14.37 -13.42
CA PHE A 593 -45.26 -13.23 -13.04
C PHE A 593 -45.59 -11.95 -13.83
N TYR A 594 -45.93 -12.08 -15.11
CA TYR A 594 -45.98 -10.96 -16.04
C TYR A 594 -46.99 -9.88 -15.64
N MET A 595 -48.29 -10.22 -15.53
CA MET A 595 -49.32 -9.20 -15.25
C MET A 595 -49.16 -8.57 -13.86
N PRO A 596 -48.98 -9.33 -12.77
CA PRO A 596 -48.75 -8.76 -11.44
C PRO A 596 -47.54 -7.84 -11.37
N TYR A 597 -46.47 -8.13 -12.11
CA TYR A 597 -45.29 -7.30 -12.14
C TYR A 597 -45.56 -5.93 -12.75
N PHE A 598 -46.26 -5.85 -13.88
CA PHE A 598 -46.59 -4.56 -14.51
C PHE A 598 -47.61 -3.74 -13.72
N MET A 599 -48.49 -4.40 -12.95
CA MET A 599 -49.40 -3.73 -12.01
C MET A 599 -48.66 -2.93 -10.94
N LEU A 600 -47.45 -3.34 -10.52
CA LEU A 600 -46.61 -2.55 -9.60
C LEU A 600 -46.19 -1.21 -10.18
N TYR A 601 -46.09 -1.10 -11.51
CA TYR A 601 -45.70 0.11 -12.23
C TYR A 601 -46.89 0.92 -12.74
N GLY A 602 -48.11 0.56 -12.34
CA GLY A 602 -49.34 1.29 -12.67
C GLY A 602 -50.11 0.76 -13.88
N GLU A 603 -49.66 -0.32 -14.53
CA GLU A 603 -50.41 -0.96 -15.61
C GLU A 603 -51.44 -1.94 -15.02
N VAL A 604 -52.68 -1.49 -14.91
CA VAL A 604 -53.73 -2.23 -14.20
C VAL A 604 -54.38 -3.33 -15.07
N PHE A 605 -54.23 -3.29 -16.39
CA PHE A 605 -54.95 -4.21 -17.31
C PHE A 605 -56.48 -4.20 -17.10
N ALA A 606 -57.07 -3.01 -17.00
CA ALA A 606 -58.49 -2.81 -16.66
C ALA A 606 -59.46 -3.63 -17.52
N ASP A 607 -59.19 -3.73 -18.83
CA ASP A 607 -60.03 -4.48 -19.79
C ASP A 607 -60.08 -6.00 -19.56
N ARG A 608 -59.32 -6.53 -18.59
CA ARG A 608 -59.20 -7.96 -18.28
C ARG A 608 -59.53 -8.30 -16.83
N ILE A 609 -60.08 -7.34 -16.07
CA ILE A 609 -60.41 -7.49 -14.65
C ILE A 609 -61.92 -7.70 -14.45
N ASP A 610 -62.74 -7.01 -15.25
CA ASP A 610 -64.20 -7.17 -15.32
C ASP A 610 -64.58 -8.04 -16.53
#